data_AF-A0A9W8I728-F1
#
_entry.id   AF-A0A9W8I728-F1
#
_cell.length_a   1.000
_cell.length_b   1.000
_cell.length_c   1.000
_cell.angle_alpha   90.00
_cell.angle_beta   90.00
_cell.angle_gamma   90.00
#
_symmetry.space_group_name_H-M   'P 1'
#
loop_
_entity.id
_entity.type
_entity.pdbx_description
1 polymer ?
#
loop_
_entity_poly.entity_id
_entity_poly.type
_entity_poly.pdbx_seq_one_letter_code
_entity_poly.pdbx_strand_id
1 'polypeptide(L)'
;MQQLQRLNKRAATSENTNNRHTIGQDQAQDEKENKLDDPSYVSKRCIRVCSEGAIKVLVAAVQAKDRVSDSMKDAVAETMVSLATNQQLRGQLVQQGAVRTLLSILTSDAPKVAKKSDEKYTPKALEQKRDKNIVFAIAKIAISVPPHLAFRDPRDIVLLLLSLLAEDSETQSLLMKFEALLALTNLASADPGSPNDVRSYMACDLNGMSLIELCVLSDHQLVRRAATELICNLVYSPQVFERFVADAEKHIKEEAEEQLPSGIVELPSDDEGEPNDAQIPISDDGYRAQRLHLLVALADVDDAATRSAASGALAVLSNDPRCCRYLVLAHPRALSVLLSLLNDESDNKNVAVGIKHRAAVICANIAGCDDRRVTDKLRENSDLIQTLSELRDPQMPYYAAAKSAVELVARSTR
;
A
#
# COMPACT_ATOMS: atom_id res chain seq x y z
N MET A 1 -8.61 -37.36 38.58
CA MET A 1 -9.17 -38.53 37.86
C MET A 1 -10.47 -39.08 38.49
N GLN A 2 -10.66 -39.11 39.82
CA GLN A 2 -11.92 -39.61 40.43
C GLN A 2 -13.09 -38.60 40.51
N GLN A 3 -12.86 -37.29 40.33
CA GLN A 3 -13.94 -36.28 40.25
C GLN A 3 -14.60 -36.21 38.86
N LEU A 4 -13.87 -36.48 37.77
CA LEU A 4 -14.44 -36.56 36.42
C LEU A 4 -15.34 -37.79 36.22
N GLN A 5 -15.06 -38.90 36.90
CA GLN A 5 -15.91 -40.10 36.83
C GLN A 5 -17.25 -39.95 37.58
N ARG A 6 -17.35 -39.06 38.57
CA ARG A 6 -18.61 -38.77 39.27
C ARG A 6 -19.52 -37.82 38.48
N LEU A 7 -18.97 -36.98 37.61
CA LEU A 7 -19.74 -36.13 36.68
C LEU A 7 -20.34 -36.97 35.54
N ASN A 8 -19.58 -37.93 34.97
CA ASN A 8 -20.11 -38.82 33.93
C ASN A 8 -21.19 -39.80 34.42
N LYS A 9 -21.19 -40.17 35.70
CA LYS A 9 -22.26 -41.03 36.27
C LYS A 9 -23.58 -40.29 36.51
N ARG A 10 -23.58 -38.95 36.61
CA ARG A 10 -24.80 -38.13 36.69
C ARG A 10 -25.41 -37.83 35.32
N ALA A 11 -24.60 -37.83 34.26
CA ALA A 11 -25.08 -37.66 32.89
C ALA A 11 -25.79 -38.92 32.34
N ALA A 12 -25.42 -40.11 32.84
CA ALA A 12 -25.96 -41.38 32.34
C ALA A 12 -27.30 -41.83 32.96
N THR A 13 -27.85 -41.12 33.95
CA THR A 13 -29.14 -41.48 34.59
C THR A 13 -30.28 -40.51 34.28
N SER A 14 -30.17 -39.73 33.20
CA SER A 14 -31.29 -38.92 32.68
C SER A 14 -31.61 -39.26 31.23
N GLU A 15 -31.64 -40.56 30.90
CA GLU A 15 -32.37 -41.04 29.73
C GLU A 15 -33.87 -41.06 30.07
N ASN A 16 -34.48 -39.87 30.06
CA ASN A 16 -35.93 -39.75 30.00
C ASN A 16 -36.31 -39.54 28.52
N THR A 17 -36.99 -40.53 27.96
CA THR A 17 -37.25 -40.76 26.53
C THR A 17 -38.17 -39.75 25.83
N ASN A 18 -38.46 -38.59 26.44
CA ASN A 18 -39.32 -37.55 25.85
C ASN A 18 -38.57 -36.33 25.27
N ASN A 19 -37.24 -36.26 25.36
CA ASN A 19 -36.47 -35.06 24.92
C ASN A 19 -35.64 -35.24 23.63
N ARG A 20 -35.79 -36.36 22.91
CA ARG A 20 -35.05 -36.60 21.65
C ARG A 20 -35.60 -35.83 20.45
N HIS A 21 -36.82 -35.32 20.52
CA HIS A 21 -37.45 -34.58 19.40
C HIS A 21 -37.11 -33.08 19.41
N THR A 22 -36.88 -32.49 20.59
CA THR A 22 -36.51 -31.08 20.75
C THR A 22 -35.03 -30.83 20.43
N ILE A 23 -34.11 -31.68 20.90
CA ILE A 23 -32.66 -31.52 20.68
C ILE A 23 -32.28 -31.64 19.18
N GLY A 24 -32.95 -32.53 18.42
CA GLY A 24 -32.71 -32.67 16.99
C GLY A 24 -33.31 -31.54 16.13
N GLN A 25 -34.34 -30.87 16.63
CA GLN A 25 -34.92 -29.68 15.98
C GLN A 25 -34.09 -28.43 16.28
N ASP A 26 -33.60 -28.26 17.51
CA ASP A 26 -32.72 -27.16 17.89
C ASP A 26 -31.37 -27.25 17.15
N GLN A 27 -30.75 -28.43 17.06
CA GLN A 27 -29.52 -28.62 16.28
C GLN A 27 -29.72 -28.40 14.77
N ALA A 28 -30.84 -28.86 14.20
CA ALA A 28 -31.16 -28.62 12.78
C ALA A 28 -31.55 -27.15 12.49
N GLN A 29 -32.03 -26.43 13.51
CA GLN A 29 -32.35 -25.01 13.44
C GLN A 29 -31.09 -24.15 13.60
N ASP A 30 -30.20 -24.48 14.53
CA ASP A 30 -28.86 -23.89 14.65
C ASP A 30 -28.01 -24.12 13.39
N GLU A 31 -28.06 -25.32 12.79
CA GLU A 31 -27.41 -25.60 11.50
C GLU A 31 -28.06 -24.88 10.31
N LYS A 32 -29.36 -24.55 10.38
CA LYS A 32 -30.06 -23.73 9.38
C LYS A 32 -29.79 -22.24 9.56
N GLU A 33 -29.73 -21.74 10.79
CA GLU A 33 -29.36 -20.36 11.12
C GLU A 33 -27.94 -20.06 10.64
N ASN A 34 -27.00 -20.99 10.88
CA ASN A 34 -25.64 -20.88 10.35
C ASN A 34 -25.57 -20.83 8.81
N LYS A 35 -26.53 -21.42 8.09
CA LYS A 35 -26.63 -21.32 6.62
C LYS A 35 -27.19 -19.98 6.15
N LEU A 36 -28.10 -19.37 6.91
CA LEU A 36 -28.70 -18.08 6.55
C LEU A 36 -27.73 -16.90 6.76
N ASP A 37 -26.72 -17.09 7.59
CA ASP A 37 -25.67 -16.10 7.86
C ASP A 37 -24.42 -16.27 6.99
N ASP A 38 -24.46 -17.21 6.03
CA ASP A 38 -23.47 -17.27 4.97
C ASP A 38 -23.48 -15.95 4.15
N PRO A 39 -22.29 -15.41 3.77
CA PRO A 39 -22.17 -14.13 3.08
C PRO A 39 -23.04 -13.99 1.83
N SER A 40 -23.30 -15.09 1.12
CA SER A 40 -24.14 -15.10 -0.07
C SER A 40 -25.61 -14.81 0.23
N TYR A 41 -26.15 -15.32 1.34
CA TYR A 41 -27.53 -15.05 1.76
C TYR A 41 -27.64 -13.68 2.42
N VAL A 42 -26.66 -13.29 3.23
CA VAL A 42 -26.58 -11.92 3.80
C VAL A 42 -26.64 -10.89 2.68
N SER A 43 -25.81 -11.07 1.64
CA SER A 43 -25.78 -10.18 0.47
C SER A 43 -27.15 -10.05 -0.20
N LYS A 44 -27.85 -11.18 -0.45
CA LYS A 44 -29.21 -11.19 -1.02
C LYS A 44 -30.22 -10.46 -0.14
N ARG A 45 -30.16 -10.64 1.19
CA ARG A 45 -31.03 -9.92 2.14
C ARG A 45 -30.77 -8.41 2.09
N CYS A 46 -29.50 -8.00 2.13
CA CYS A 46 -29.12 -6.58 2.05
C CYS A 46 -29.64 -5.93 0.76
N ILE A 47 -29.50 -6.60 -0.38
CA ILE A 47 -30.00 -6.09 -1.67
C ILE A 47 -31.51 -5.89 -1.62
N ARG A 48 -32.26 -6.91 -1.16
CA ARG A 48 -33.72 -6.85 -1.10
C ARG A 48 -34.21 -5.77 -0.14
N VAL A 49 -33.59 -5.64 1.03
CA VAL A 49 -33.95 -4.60 2.01
C VAL A 49 -33.64 -3.20 1.46
N CYS A 50 -32.53 -3.04 0.74
CA CYS A 50 -32.18 -1.78 0.10
C CYS A 50 -33.09 -1.43 -1.07
N SER A 51 -33.60 -2.41 -1.83
CA SER A 51 -34.57 -2.15 -2.91
C SER A 51 -35.89 -1.62 -2.38
N GLU A 52 -36.29 -2.01 -1.17
CA GLU A 52 -37.47 -1.47 -0.46
C GLU A 52 -37.23 -0.11 0.22
N GLY A 53 -36.06 0.51 0.01
CA GLY A 53 -35.79 1.88 0.47
C GLY A 53 -35.19 2.00 1.87
N ALA A 54 -34.63 0.92 2.44
CA ALA A 54 -34.03 0.95 3.78
C ALA A 54 -32.97 2.03 3.99
N ILE A 55 -32.13 2.33 2.99
CA ILE A 55 -31.10 3.38 3.11
C ILE A 55 -31.76 4.75 3.33
N LYS A 56 -32.85 5.08 2.63
CA LYS A 56 -33.60 6.33 2.84
C LYS A 56 -34.17 6.41 4.25
N VAL A 57 -34.65 5.28 4.79
CA VAL A 57 -35.17 5.20 6.16
C VAL A 57 -34.05 5.49 7.17
N LEU A 58 -32.87 4.86 7.02
CA LEU A 58 -31.71 5.13 7.87
C LEU A 58 -31.26 6.60 7.81
N VAL A 59 -31.25 7.17 6.61
CA VAL A 59 -30.92 8.59 6.40
C VAL A 59 -31.94 9.50 7.08
N ALA A 60 -33.24 9.23 6.91
CA ALA A 60 -34.30 10.01 7.54
C ALA A 60 -34.28 9.90 9.07
N ALA A 61 -33.95 8.72 9.62
CA ALA A 61 -33.85 8.49 11.06
C ALA A 61 -32.76 9.36 11.71
N VAL A 62 -31.65 9.60 11.00
CA VAL A 62 -30.55 10.46 11.48
C VAL A 62 -30.84 11.94 11.25
N GLN A 63 -31.51 12.29 10.15
CA GLN A 63 -31.82 13.67 9.76
C GLN A 63 -33.12 14.21 10.40
N ALA A 64 -33.73 13.46 11.31
CA ALA A 64 -34.90 13.90 12.05
C ALA A 64 -34.60 15.22 12.78
N LYS A 65 -35.64 16.07 12.93
CA LYS A 65 -35.49 17.38 13.57
C LYS A 65 -35.08 17.28 15.05
N ASP A 66 -35.44 16.19 15.69
CA ASP A 66 -35.11 15.92 17.09
C ASP A 66 -33.68 15.38 17.21
N ARG A 67 -33.04 15.65 18.35
CA ARG A 67 -31.70 15.15 18.64
C ARG A 67 -31.73 13.61 18.70
N VAL A 68 -31.15 12.98 17.68
CA VAL A 68 -31.02 11.53 17.59
C VAL A 68 -30.08 11.02 18.69
N SER A 69 -30.46 9.93 19.35
CA SER A 69 -29.67 9.30 20.41
C SER A 69 -28.37 8.72 19.85
N ASP A 70 -27.31 8.66 20.68
CA ASP A 70 -26.03 8.12 20.22
C ASP A 70 -26.13 6.63 19.87
N SER A 71 -26.92 5.85 20.61
CA SER A 71 -27.21 4.44 20.27
C SER A 71 -27.85 4.28 18.89
N MET A 72 -28.73 5.19 18.47
CA MET A 72 -29.29 5.16 17.12
C MET A 72 -28.23 5.50 16.06
N LYS A 73 -27.35 6.49 16.32
CA LYS A 73 -26.25 6.81 15.41
C LYS A 73 -25.27 5.65 15.27
N ASP A 74 -24.96 4.96 16.36
CA ASP A 74 -24.07 3.80 16.38
C ASP A 74 -24.66 2.66 15.54
N ALA A 75 -25.96 2.35 15.73
CA ALA A 75 -26.68 1.34 14.97
C ALA A 75 -26.74 1.68 13.47
N VAL A 76 -26.96 2.95 13.12
CA VAL A 76 -26.95 3.41 11.72
C VAL A 76 -25.56 3.26 11.11
N ALA A 77 -24.50 3.65 11.82
CA ALA A 77 -23.12 3.51 11.33
C ALA A 77 -22.77 2.04 11.07
N GLU A 78 -23.06 1.14 12.01
CA GLU A 78 -22.82 -0.30 11.87
C GLU A 78 -23.64 -0.93 10.74
N THR A 79 -24.90 -0.53 10.59
CA THR A 79 -25.75 -0.99 9.49
C THR A 79 -25.22 -0.51 8.14
N MET A 80 -24.80 0.76 8.04
CA MET A 80 -24.26 1.31 6.79
C MET A 80 -22.93 0.67 6.39
N VAL A 81 -22.05 0.34 7.34
CA VAL A 81 -20.85 -0.47 7.07
C VAL A 81 -21.23 -1.82 6.48
N SER A 82 -22.20 -2.50 7.10
CA SER A 82 -22.65 -3.82 6.68
C SER A 82 -23.24 -3.79 5.26
N LEU A 83 -24.00 -2.75 4.93
CA LEU A 83 -24.52 -2.53 3.57
C LEU A 83 -23.39 -2.21 2.57
N ALA A 84 -22.39 -1.41 2.97
CA ALA A 84 -21.26 -1.04 2.13
C ALA A 84 -20.31 -2.22 1.82
N THR A 85 -20.35 -3.29 2.62
CA THR A 85 -19.63 -4.55 2.33
C THR A 85 -20.07 -5.15 0.99
N ASN A 86 -21.34 -4.98 0.60
CA ASN A 86 -21.79 -5.39 -0.72
C ASN A 86 -21.47 -4.30 -1.77
N GLN A 87 -20.54 -4.62 -2.68
CA GLN A 87 -20.09 -3.69 -3.73
C GLN A 87 -21.24 -3.17 -4.61
N GLN A 88 -22.29 -3.97 -4.86
CA GLN A 88 -23.43 -3.58 -5.69
C GLN A 88 -24.25 -2.45 -5.06
N LEU A 89 -24.24 -2.32 -3.74
CA LEU A 89 -25.03 -1.33 -3.01
C LEU A 89 -24.31 0.01 -2.84
N ARG A 90 -22.99 0.08 -3.07
CA ARG A 90 -22.19 1.28 -2.79
C ARG A 90 -22.63 2.49 -3.62
N GLY A 91 -22.98 2.30 -4.90
CA GLY A 91 -23.54 3.36 -5.74
C GLY A 91 -24.90 3.86 -5.22
N GLN A 92 -25.77 2.95 -4.78
CA GLN A 92 -27.07 3.28 -4.21
C GLN A 92 -26.93 4.02 -2.87
N LEU A 93 -25.97 3.62 -2.01
CA LEU A 93 -25.65 4.31 -0.75
C LEU A 93 -25.28 5.77 -1.00
N VAL A 94 -24.42 6.04 -1.99
CA VAL A 94 -24.05 7.40 -2.38
C VAL A 94 -25.27 8.18 -2.85
N GLN A 95 -26.02 7.65 -3.82
CA GLN A 95 -27.19 8.32 -4.41
C GLN A 95 -28.29 8.64 -3.39
N GLN A 96 -28.45 7.80 -2.37
CA GLN A 96 -29.47 7.97 -1.33
C GLN A 96 -28.98 8.79 -0.12
N GLY A 97 -27.80 9.40 -0.20
CA GLY A 97 -27.31 10.36 0.79
C GLY A 97 -26.60 9.74 2.00
N ALA A 98 -26.24 8.46 1.95
CA ALA A 98 -25.59 7.76 3.06
C ALA A 98 -24.27 8.44 3.47
N VAL A 99 -23.43 8.83 2.50
CA VAL A 99 -22.13 9.49 2.76
C VAL A 99 -22.30 10.77 3.58
N ARG A 100 -23.21 11.65 3.17
CA ARG A 100 -23.49 12.91 3.87
C ARG A 100 -24.00 12.64 5.29
N THR A 101 -24.87 11.65 5.44
CA THR A 101 -25.41 11.26 6.75
C THR A 101 -24.33 10.71 7.66
N LEU A 102 -23.47 9.81 7.18
CA LEU A 102 -22.34 9.25 7.93
C LEU A 102 -21.40 10.34 8.43
N LEU A 103 -20.99 11.27 7.56
CA LEU A 103 -20.13 12.38 7.93
C LEU A 103 -20.80 13.32 8.97
N SER A 104 -22.12 13.45 8.95
CA SER A 104 -22.86 14.30 9.90
C SER A 104 -22.95 13.74 11.32
N ILE A 105 -22.72 12.43 11.50
CA ILE A 105 -22.79 11.76 12.81
C ILE A 105 -21.42 11.39 13.40
N LEU A 106 -20.33 11.82 12.75
CA LEU A 106 -19.00 11.80 13.34
C LEU A 106 -19.01 12.51 14.70
N THR A 107 -18.24 11.99 15.65
CA THR A 107 -18.14 12.58 16.98
C THR A 107 -17.44 13.95 16.95
N SER A 108 -17.45 14.67 18.08
CA SER A 108 -16.66 15.90 18.22
C SER A 108 -15.17 15.64 18.03
N ASP A 109 -14.72 14.46 18.46
CA ASP A 109 -13.33 14.04 18.58
C ASP A 109 -12.78 13.50 17.25
N ALA A 110 -13.66 13.29 16.26
CA ALA A 110 -13.28 12.89 14.92
C ALA A 110 -12.26 13.89 14.32
N PRO A 111 -11.23 13.39 13.61
CA PRO A 111 -10.21 14.22 12.97
C PRO A 111 -10.82 15.28 12.06
N LYS A 112 -10.48 16.54 12.30
CA LYS A 112 -10.90 17.68 11.48
C LYS A 112 -9.67 18.45 11.04
N VAL A 113 -9.66 18.84 9.78
CA VAL A 113 -8.63 19.71 9.23
C VAL A 113 -8.71 21.05 9.95
N ALA A 114 -7.63 21.43 10.63
CA ALA A 114 -7.56 22.70 11.34
C ALA A 114 -7.72 23.85 10.32
N LYS A 115 -8.69 24.74 10.56
CA LYS A 115 -8.87 25.94 9.75
C LYS A 115 -7.77 26.94 10.13
N LYS A 116 -6.64 26.90 9.42
CA LYS A 116 -5.46 27.77 9.57
C LYS A 116 -4.59 27.45 10.80
N SER A 117 -3.63 26.58 10.60
CA SER A 117 -2.35 26.58 11.31
C SER A 117 -1.28 26.14 10.31
N ASP A 118 -0.16 26.84 10.24
CA ASP A 118 1.02 26.47 9.41
C ASP A 118 1.70 25.16 9.90
N GLU A 119 1.15 24.53 10.93
CA GLU A 119 1.62 23.27 11.48
C GLU A 119 1.07 22.09 10.66
N LYS A 120 1.97 21.24 10.17
CA LYS A 120 1.61 20.01 9.45
C LYS A 120 0.71 19.14 10.33
N TYR A 121 -0.48 18.82 9.85
CA TYR A 121 -1.38 17.95 10.58
C TYR A 121 -0.80 16.53 10.57
N THR A 122 -0.78 15.86 11.72
CA THR A 122 -0.38 14.44 11.81
C THR A 122 -1.62 13.60 12.11
N PRO A 123 -1.98 12.60 11.27
CA PRO A 123 -3.16 11.79 11.46
C PRO A 123 -3.01 10.95 12.74
N LYS A 124 -4.07 10.91 13.54
CA LYS A 124 -4.15 10.12 14.76
C LYS A 124 -5.20 9.03 14.62
N ALA A 125 -5.03 7.95 15.37
CA ALA A 125 -6.02 6.87 15.46
C ALA A 125 -7.38 7.42 15.91
N LEU A 126 -8.45 6.75 15.48
CA LEU A 126 -9.82 7.08 15.87
C LEU A 126 -10.10 6.45 17.23
N GLU A 127 -10.50 7.25 18.22
CA GLU A 127 -10.79 6.72 19.56
C GLU A 127 -12.16 6.01 19.61
N GLN A 128 -13.15 6.56 18.89
CA GLN A 128 -14.53 6.13 18.99
C GLN A 128 -14.88 5.03 17.97
N LYS A 129 -15.49 3.93 18.45
CA LYS A 129 -15.95 2.83 17.58
C LYS A 129 -16.90 3.30 16.47
N ARG A 130 -17.76 4.28 16.77
CA ARG A 130 -18.66 4.88 15.78
C ARG A 130 -17.88 5.51 14.63
N ASP A 131 -16.85 6.30 14.93
CA ASP A 131 -16.05 6.96 13.90
C ASP A 131 -15.26 5.94 13.07
N LYS A 132 -14.68 4.92 13.72
CA LYS A 132 -14.08 3.77 13.03
C LYS A 132 -15.02 3.15 12.00
N ASN A 133 -16.25 2.84 12.40
CA ASN A 133 -17.28 2.30 11.51
C ASN A 133 -17.63 3.27 10.37
N ILE A 134 -17.85 4.55 10.68
CA ILE A 134 -18.17 5.57 9.67
C ILE A 134 -17.06 5.63 8.61
N VAL A 135 -15.81 5.75 9.03
CA VAL A 135 -14.68 5.86 8.11
C VAL A 135 -14.49 4.55 7.33
N PHE A 136 -14.74 3.40 7.95
CA PHE A 136 -14.69 2.11 7.25
C PHE A 136 -15.77 1.98 6.17
N ALA A 137 -17.00 2.44 6.42
CA ALA A 137 -18.04 2.51 5.40
C ALA A 137 -17.64 3.44 4.25
N ILE A 138 -17.04 4.60 4.56
CA ILE A 138 -16.53 5.55 3.58
C ILE A 138 -15.41 4.91 2.74
N ALA A 139 -14.47 4.20 3.37
CA ALA A 139 -13.41 3.47 2.67
C ALA A 139 -14.00 2.48 1.67
N LYS A 140 -14.94 1.61 2.10
CA LYS A 140 -15.64 0.66 1.23
C LYS A 140 -16.28 1.33 0.00
N ILE A 141 -16.98 2.44 0.21
CA ILE A 141 -17.61 3.21 -0.88
C ILE A 141 -16.54 3.77 -1.82
N ALA A 142 -15.51 4.40 -1.26
CA ALA A 142 -14.43 5.06 -1.99
C ALA A 142 -13.56 4.08 -2.80
N ILE A 143 -13.50 2.79 -2.46
CA ILE A 143 -12.76 1.79 -3.25
C ILE A 143 -13.36 1.62 -4.66
N SER A 144 -14.69 1.66 -4.80
CA SER A 144 -15.35 1.27 -6.05
C SER A 144 -16.19 2.35 -6.71
N VAL A 145 -16.54 3.42 -6.00
CA VAL A 145 -17.25 4.55 -6.59
C VAL A 145 -16.24 5.66 -6.90
N PRO A 146 -16.21 6.21 -8.13
CA PRO A 146 -15.32 7.32 -8.46
C PRO A 146 -15.45 8.46 -7.44
N PRO A 147 -14.34 8.97 -6.86
CA PRO A 147 -14.40 9.91 -5.74
C PRO A 147 -15.22 11.18 -6.03
N HIS A 148 -15.11 11.73 -7.23
CA HIS A 148 -15.84 12.92 -7.67
C HIS A 148 -17.36 12.72 -7.76
N LEU A 149 -17.85 11.48 -7.83
CA LEU A 149 -19.28 11.15 -7.78
C LEU A 149 -19.74 10.86 -6.35
N ALA A 150 -18.85 10.31 -5.51
CA ALA A 150 -19.17 9.91 -4.15
C ALA A 150 -19.07 11.05 -3.13
N PHE A 151 -18.14 11.98 -3.35
CA PHE A 151 -17.77 13.02 -2.38
C PHE A 151 -17.78 14.39 -3.05
N ARG A 152 -18.21 15.42 -2.30
CA ARG A 152 -18.25 16.80 -2.81
C ARG A 152 -16.84 17.36 -3.01
N ASP A 153 -15.97 17.11 -2.03
CA ASP A 153 -14.54 17.36 -2.09
C ASP A 153 -13.82 16.09 -1.62
N PRO A 154 -12.99 15.46 -2.46
CA PRO A 154 -12.19 14.31 -2.07
C PRO A 154 -11.31 14.57 -0.83
N ARG A 155 -10.91 15.82 -0.57
CA ARG A 155 -10.09 16.20 0.60
C ARG A 155 -10.79 15.94 1.93
N ASP A 156 -12.12 16.01 1.97
CA ASP A 156 -12.91 15.86 3.21
C ASP A 156 -12.72 14.49 3.87
N ILE A 157 -12.38 13.47 3.08
CA ILE A 157 -12.23 12.09 3.56
C ILE A 157 -10.78 11.62 3.70
N VAL A 158 -9.81 12.33 3.11
CA VAL A 158 -8.40 11.90 3.12
C VAL A 158 -7.89 11.75 4.54
N LEU A 159 -8.13 12.76 5.39
CA LEU A 159 -7.68 12.73 6.77
C LEU A 159 -8.31 11.57 7.56
N LEU A 160 -9.60 11.34 7.37
CA LEU A 160 -10.31 10.23 8.01
C LEU A 160 -9.71 8.88 7.61
N LEU A 161 -9.45 8.67 6.32
CA LEU A 161 -8.85 7.44 5.83
C LEU A 161 -7.41 7.24 6.33
N LEU A 162 -6.61 8.31 6.42
CA LEU A 162 -5.28 8.25 7.02
C LEU A 162 -5.33 7.89 8.52
N SER A 163 -6.35 8.36 9.24
CA SER A 163 -6.56 8.00 10.65
C SER A 163 -6.83 6.50 10.86
N LEU A 164 -7.42 5.80 9.89
CA LEU A 164 -7.50 4.32 9.95
C LEU A 164 -6.13 3.64 9.82
N LEU A 165 -5.17 4.28 9.14
CA LEU A 165 -3.80 3.73 9.02
C LEU A 165 -3.02 3.83 10.33
N ALA A 166 -3.36 4.82 11.17
CA ALA A 166 -2.74 5.06 12.47
C ALA A 166 -3.22 4.10 13.58
N GLU A 167 -4.22 3.26 13.30
CA GLU A 167 -4.70 2.24 14.24
C GLU A 167 -3.63 1.18 14.55
N ASP A 168 -3.80 0.42 15.62
CA ASP A 168 -2.92 -0.70 15.94
C ASP A 168 -3.09 -1.88 14.97
N SER A 169 -2.19 -2.86 15.03
CA SER A 169 -2.13 -4.00 14.10
C SER A 169 -3.02 -5.20 14.49
N GLU A 170 -4.14 -4.96 15.16
CA GLU A 170 -5.15 -6.00 15.43
C GLU A 170 -5.82 -6.50 14.13
N THR A 171 -6.34 -7.73 14.10
CA THR A 171 -6.89 -8.35 12.88
C THR A 171 -8.01 -7.51 12.22
N GLN A 172 -8.93 -6.97 13.01
CA GLN A 172 -10.00 -6.10 12.47
C GLN A 172 -9.42 -4.79 11.94
N SER A 173 -8.47 -4.20 12.65
CA SER A 173 -7.74 -3.00 12.23
C SER A 173 -6.95 -3.23 10.94
N LEU A 174 -6.37 -4.42 10.72
CA LEU A 174 -5.67 -4.76 9.47
C LEU A 174 -6.60 -4.74 8.25
N LEU A 175 -7.83 -5.25 8.38
CA LEU A 175 -8.81 -5.16 7.29
C LEU A 175 -9.20 -3.70 7.00
N MET A 176 -9.41 -2.91 8.05
CA MET A 176 -9.73 -1.49 7.92
C MET A 176 -8.59 -0.72 7.26
N LYS A 177 -7.33 -0.99 7.65
CA LYS A 177 -6.13 -0.42 7.03
C LYS A 177 -6.04 -0.79 5.54
N PHE A 178 -6.20 -2.07 5.23
CA PHE A 178 -6.15 -2.55 3.85
C PHE A 178 -7.18 -1.84 2.97
N GLU A 179 -8.44 -1.76 3.41
CA GLU A 179 -9.49 -1.08 2.65
C GLU A 179 -9.30 0.44 2.60
N ALA A 180 -8.77 1.07 3.66
CA ALA A 180 -8.39 2.47 3.64
C ALA A 180 -7.27 2.75 2.62
N LEU A 181 -6.27 1.86 2.51
CA LEU A 181 -5.21 1.97 1.49
C LEU A 181 -5.77 1.84 0.07
N LEU A 182 -6.69 0.91 -0.17
CA LEU A 182 -7.36 0.79 -1.48
C LEU A 182 -8.18 2.05 -1.83
N ALA A 183 -8.88 2.61 -0.84
CA ALA A 183 -9.62 3.86 -1.00
C ALA A 183 -8.69 5.05 -1.32
N LEU A 184 -7.60 5.19 -0.56
CA LEU A 184 -6.58 6.23 -0.78
C LEU A 184 -5.90 6.06 -2.15
N THR A 185 -5.67 4.82 -2.59
CA THR A 185 -5.11 4.51 -3.91
C THR A 185 -6.05 4.99 -5.01
N ASN A 186 -7.35 4.73 -4.88
CA ASN A 186 -8.35 5.23 -5.82
C ASN A 186 -8.43 6.76 -5.85
N LEU A 187 -8.29 7.42 -4.69
CA LEU A 187 -8.21 8.89 -4.60
C LEU A 187 -6.95 9.44 -5.30
N ALA A 188 -5.81 8.77 -5.13
CA ALA A 188 -4.54 9.14 -5.78
C ALA A 188 -4.51 8.79 -7.28
N SER A 189 -5.53 8.09 -7.81
CA SER A 189 -5.66 7.73 -9.22
C SER A 189 -6.18 8.87 -10.10
N ALA A 190 -6.60 9.99 -9.50
CA ALA A 190 -7.06 11.15 -10.24
C ALA A 190 -5.95 11.75 -11.13
N ASP A 191 -6.34 12.34 -12.25
CA ASP A 191 -5.40 12.93 -13.21
C ASP A 191 -4.51 13.99 -12.52
N PRO A 192 -3.18 13.97 -12.75
CA PRO A 192 -2.24 14.98 -12.26
C PRO A 192 -2.66 16.42 -12.52
N GLY A 193 -2.72 17.21 -11.45
CA GLY A 193 -3.10 18.62 -11.51
C GLY A 193 -4.59 18.90 -11.65
N SER A 194 -5.44 17.86 -11.69
CA SER A 194 -6.90 18.04 -11.67
C SER A 194 -7.37 18.57 -10.30
N PRO A 195 -8.56 19.20 -10.21
CA PRO A 195 -9.13 19.64 -8.93
C PRO A 195 -9.35 18.50 -7.91
N ASN A 196 -9.44 17.26 -8.40
CA ASN A 196 -9.60 16.06 -7.59
C ASN A 196 -8.26 15.44 -7.17
N ASP A 197 -7.12 16.00 -7.61
CA ASP A 197 -5.80 15.53 -7.24
C ASP A 197 -5.51 15.87 -5.77
N VAL A 198 -5.49 14.83 -4.94
CA VAL A 198 -5.24 14.94 -3.49
C VAL A 198 -3.87 14.39 -3.08
N ARG A 199 -2.97 14.07 -4.02
CA ARG A 199 -1.69 13.42 -3.70
C ARG A 199 -0.81 14.25 -2.77
N SER A 200 -0.53 15.50 -3.13
CA SER A 200 0.29 16.40 -2.29
C SER A 200 -0.37 16.67 -0.94
N TYR A 201 -1.70 16.86 -0.95
CA TYR A 201 -2.46 17.08 0.27
C TYR A 201 -2.37 15.88 1.24
N MET A 202 -2.57 14.67 0.73
CA MET A 202 -2.48 13.42 1.47
C MET A 202 -1.07 13.16 2.02
N ALA A 203 -0.05 13.25 1.15
CA ALA A 203 1.30 12.84 1.49
C ALA A 203 2.07 13.91 2.28
N CYS A 204 1.92 15.18 1.90
CA CYS A 204 2.74 16.29 2.40
C CYS A 204 1.99 17.12 3.46
N ASP A 205 0.82 17.67 3.11
CA ASP A 205 0.09 18.61 3.99
C ASP A 205 -0.43 17.92 5.26
N LEU A 206 -0.91 16.67 5.13
CA LEU A 206 -1.39 15.84 6.23
C LEU A 206 -0.33 14.88 6.77
N ASN A 207 0.95 15.01 6.38
CA ASN A 207 2.03 14.10 6.80
C ASN A 207 1.70 12.60 6.64
N GLY A 208 0.78 12.25 5.72
CA GLY A 208 0.27 10.88 5.57
C GLY A 208 1.33 9.91 5.07
N MET A 209 2.37 10.42 4.41
CA MET A 209 3.43 9.59 3.85
C MET A 209 4.16 8.77 4.92
N SER A 210 4.31 9.27 6.14
CA SER A 210 4.95 8.53 7.24
C SER A 210 4.16 7.27 7.64
N LEU A 211 2.82 7.35 7.65
CA LEU A 211 1.94 6.21 7.92
C LEU A 211 1.93 5.21 6.76
N ILE A 212 1.97 5.72 5.54
CA ILE A 212 2.01 4.88 4.32
C ILE A 212 3.34 4.10 4.28
N GLU A 213 4.46 4.74 4.62
CA GLU A 213 5.78 4.11 4.73
C GLU A 213 5.78 3.00 5.80
N LEU A 214 5.14 3.23 6.95
CA LEU A 214 4.97 2.20 7.96
C LEU A 214 4.15 1.01 7.44
N CYS A 215 3.10 1.27 6.65
CA CYS A 215 2.27 0.21 6.05
C CYS A 215 3.03 -0.62 5.01
N VAL A 216 3.99 -0.02 4.28
CA VAL A 216 4.89 -0.75 3.37
C VAL A 216 5.77 -1.75 4.12
N LEU A 217 6.15 -1.44 5.36
CA LEU A 217 6.93 -2.32 6.23
C LEU A 217 6.07 -3.37 6.95
N SER A 218 4.77 -3.43 6.68
CA SER A 218 3.88 -4.42 7.31
C SER A 218 4.24 -5.85 6.87
N ASP A 219 4.21 -6.79 7.82
CA ASP A 219 4.33 -8.22 7.54
C ASP A 219 3.16 -8.74 6.68
N HIS A 220 1.99 -8.11 6.79
CA HIS A 220 0.79 -8.53 6.07
C HIS A 220 0.88 -8.16 4.59
N GLN A 221 1.04 -9.17 3.74
CA GLN A 221 1.25 -9.01 2.30
C GLN A 221 0.23 -8.09 1.62
N LEU A 222 -1.06 -8.20 1.94
CA LEU A 222 -2.08 -7.35 1.30
C LEU A 222 -1.96 -5.86 1.69
N VAL A 223 -1.57 -5.57 2.93
CA VAL A 223 -1.40 -4.18 3.41
C VAL A 223 -0.16 -3.57 2.75
N ARG A 224 0.95 -4.31 2.77
CA ARG A 224 2.19 -3.93 2.09
C ARG A 224 1.98 -3.67 0.60
N ARG A 225 1.26 -4.57 -0.09
CA ARG A 225 0.91 -4.42 -1.51
C ARG A 225 0.11 -3.15 -1.76
N ALA A 226 -1.00 -2.95 -1.04
CA ALA A 226 -1.86 -1.78 -1.21
C ALA A 226 -1.13 -0.46 -0.89
N ALA A 227 -0.24 -0.46 0.11
CA ALA A 227 0.59 0.70 0.41
C ALA A 227 1.60 0.99 -0.70
N THR A 228 2.20 -0.03 -1.29
CA THR A 228 3.13 0.12 -2.42
C THR A 228 2.42 0.63 -3.68
N GLU A 229 1.21 0.12 -3.96
CA GLU A 229 0.34 0.62 -5.03
C GLU A 229 -0.02 2.10 -4.81
N LEU A 230 -0.34 2.49 -3.58
CA LEU A 230 -0.58 3.89 -3.23
C LEU A 230 0.67 4.75 -3.51
N ILE A 231 1.87 4.32 -3.09
CA ILE A 231 3.12 5.03 -3.39
C ILE A 231 3.32 5.19 -4.90
N CYS A 232 3.08 4.14 -5.68
CA CYS A 232 3.17 4.20 -7.14
C CYS A 232 2.27 5.29 -7.75
N ASN A 233 1.09 5.54 -7.18
CA ASN A 233 0.23 6.63 -7.61
C ASN A 233 0.68 7.99 -7.05
N LEU A 234 1.19 8.04 -5.82
CA LEU A 234 1.64 9.27 -5.15
C LEU A 234 2.84 9.92 -5.83
N VAL A 235 3.80 9.14 -6.35
CA VAL A 235 5.03 9.67 -6.98
C VAL A 235 4.80 10.51 -8.23
N TYR A 236 3.59 10.49 -8.80
CA TYR A 236 3.19 11.41 -9.87
C TYR A 236 2.97 12.85 -9.38
N SER A 237 2.88 13.09 -8.06
CA SER A 237 2.95 14.45 -7.51
C SER A 237 4.42 14.90 -7.45
N PRO A 238 4.77 16.08 -7.99
CA PRO A 238 6.13 16.61 -7.93
C PRO A 238 6.69 16.74 -6.50
N GLN A 239 5.85 17.07 -5.52
CA GLN A 239 6.30 17.20 -4.12
C GLN A 239 6.65 15.84 -3.51
N VAL A 240 5.87 14.81 -3.84
CA VAL A 240 6.13 13.44 -3.38
C VAL A 240 7.33 12.86 -4.13
N PHE A 241 7.42 13.09 -5.44
CA PHE A 241 8.56 12.73 -6.27
C PHE A 241 9.87 13.23 -5.65
N GLU A 242 9.94 14.52 -5.32
CA GLU A 242 11.16 15.11 -4.75
C GLU A 242 11.53 14.47 -3.40
N ARG A 243 10.54 14.07 -2.58
CA ARG A 243 10.79 13.37 -1.30
C ARG A 243 11.53 12.03 -1.48
N PHE A 244 11.41 11.37 -2.63
CA PHE A 244 12.11 10.12 -2.94
C PHE A 244 13.51 10.34 -3.51
N VAL A 245 13.79 11.51 -4.08
CA VAL A 245 15.01 11.74 -4.87
C VAL A 245 15.98 12.74 -4.21
N ALA A 246 15.50 13.67 -3.38
CA ALA A 246 16.29 14.78 -2.83
C ALA A 246 17.63 14.39 -2.18
N ASP A 247 17.67 13.27 -1.44
CA ASP A 247 18.87 12.81 -0.72
C ASP A 247 19.60 11.65 -1.40
N ALA A 248 19.16 11.24 -2.60
CA ALA A 248 19.68 10.06 -3.29
C ALA A 248 21.19 10.14 -3.55
N GLU A 249 21.71 11.33 -3.84
CA GLU A 249 23.11 11.52 -4.21
C GLU A 249 24.08 11.47 -3.03
N LYS A 250 23.60 11.76 -1.81
CA LYS A 250 24.42 11.75 -0.59
C LYS A 250 25.00 10.38 -0.28
N HIS A 251 24.43 9.33 -0.89
CA HIS A 251 24.81 7.94 -0.67
C HIS A 251 25.73 7.38 -1.76
N ILE A 252 26.07 8.18 -2.78
CA ILE A 252 27.04 7.80 -3.80
C ILE A 252 28.43 7.99 -3.19
N LYS A 253 29.18 6.90 -3.06
CA LYS A 253 30.60 6.99 -2.67
C LYS A 253 31.33 7.74 -3.79
N GLU A 254 31.93 8.87 -3.47
CA GLU A 254 32.91 9.49 -4.36
C GLU A 254 34.06 8.49 -4.53
N GLU A 255 34.42 8.18 -5.77
CA GLU A 255 35.66 7.44 -6.03
C GLU A 255 36.78 8.35 -5.50
N ALA A 256 37.44 7.93 -4.42
CA ALA A 256 38.67 8.57 -4.00
C ALA A 256 39.60 8.51 -5.22
N GLU A 257 39.96 9.67 -5.77
CA GLU A 257 41.08 9.75 -6.70
C GLU A 257 42.24 8.99 -6.03
N GLU A 258 42.69 7.90 -6.64
CA GLU A 258 43.97 7.28 -6.31
C GLU A 258 45.04 8.35 -6.57
N GLN A 259 45.28 9.19 -5.58
CA GLN A 259 46.52 9.94 -5.49
C GLN A 259 47.61 8.90 -5.33
N LEU A 260 48.21 8.51 -6.46
CA LEU A 260 49.49 7.82 -6.51
C LEU A 260 50.39 8.46 -5.43
N PRO A 261 50.87 7.71 -4.43
CA PRO A 261 51.70 8.30 -3.38
C PRO A 261 52.99 8.79 -4.00
N SER A 262 53.06 10.10 -4.27
CA SER A 262 54.30 10.80 -4.59
C SER A 262 55.04 11.03 -3.28
N GLY A 263 55.79 10.04 -2.82
CA GLY A 263 56.57 10.15 -1.60
C GLY A 263 57.31 8.86 -1.32
N ILE A 264 58.64 8.97 -1.20
CA ILE A 264 59.56 7.88 -0.87
C ILE A 264 59.04 7.12 0.35
N VAL A 265 58.78 5.82 0.18
CA VAL A 265 58.47 4.91 1.29
C VAL A 265 59.78 4.64 2.03
N GLU A 266 59.98 5.28 3.18
CA GLU A 266 60.91 4.77 4.18
C GLU A 266 60.22 3.58 4.89
N LEU A 267 60.89 2.43 4.85
CA LEU A 267 60.46 1.20 5.52
C LEU A 267 60.47 1.40 7.05
N PRO A 268 59.37 1.14 7.78
CA PRO A 268 59.43 1.03 9.23
C PRO A 268 60.05 -0.32 9.62
N SER A 269 60.92 -0.26 10.63
CA SER A 269 61.57 -1.41 11.27
C SER A 269 60.56 -2.33 11.96
N ASP A 270 60.82 -3.64 11.85
CA ASP A 270 60.11 -4.72 12.54
C ASP A 270 60.17 -4.55 14.07
N ASP A 271 59.10 -4.05 14.69
CA ASP A 271 58.74 -4.50 16.03
C ASP A 271 57.26 -4.24 16.37
N GLU A 272 56.71 -5.19 17.13
CA GLU A 272 55.44 -5.21 17.86
C GLU A 272 54.12 -5.58 17.16
N GLY A 273 53.62 -6.76 17.55
CA GLY A 273 52.24 -6.92 18.03
C GLY A 273 51.31 -7.75 17.15
N GLU A 274 50.91 -8.92 17.64
CA GLU A 274 49.81 -9.72 17.09
C GLU A 274 48.53 -8.88 16.89
N PRO A 275 47.73 -9.14 15.84
CA PRO A 275 46.54 -8.37 15.57
C PRO A 275 45.46 -8.70 16.61
N ASN A 276 45.13 -7.74 17.47
CA ASN A 276 43.90 -7.78 18.24
C ASN A 276 42.70 -7.86 17.29
N ASP A 277 41.76 -8.75 17.60
CA ASP A 277 40.41 -8.84 17.04
C ASP A 277 39.66 -7.52 17.21
N ALA A 278 40.00 -6.53 16.39
CA ALA A 278 39.20 -5.34 16.21
C ALA A 278 37.97 -5.77 15.42
N GLN A 279 36.87 -5.94 16.15
CA GLN A 279 35.53 -5.92 15.58
C GLN A 279 35.45 -4.78 14.55
N ILE A 280 35.38 -5.18 13.28
CA ILE A 280 35.10 -4.28 12.17
C ILE A 280 33.84 -3.53 12.57
N PRO A 281 33.88 -2.19 12.73
CA PRO A 281 32.64 -1.46 12.91
C PRO A 281 31.84 -1.71 11.64
N ILE A 282 30.70 -2.37 11.77
CA ILE A 282 29.69 -2.45 10.71
C ILE A 282 29.29 -0.99 10.48
N SER A 283 29.97 -0.32 9.54
CA SER A 283 29.59 1.00 9.09
C SER A 283 28.19 0.85 8.52
N ASP A 284 27.20 1.37 9.24
CA ASP A 284 25.83 1.39 8.81
C ASP A 284 25.77 2.06 7.44
N ASP A 285 25.62 1.25 6.39
CA ASP A 285 25.71 1.71 5.02
C ASP A 285 24.54 2.67 4.75
N GLY A 286 24.83 3.97 4.77
CA GLY A 286 23.82 5.03 4.71
C GLY A 286 22.83 4.92 3.53
N TYR A 287 23.15 4.16 2.47
CA TYR A 287 22.22 3.93 1.35
C TYR A 287 20.88 3.31 1.80
N ARG A 288 20.85 2.53 2.89
CA ARG A 288 19.63 1.87 3.38
C ARG A 288 18.60 2.82 3.97
N ALA A 289 19.04 4.01 4.42
CA ALA A 289 18.16 5.06 4.90
C ALA A 289 17.36 5.73 3.78
N GLN A 290 17.77 5.53 2.52
CA GLN A 290 17.14 6.16 1.37
C GLN A 290 15.85 5.44 0.96
N ARG A 291 14.81 6.20 0.63
CA ARG A 291 13.50 5.66 0.20
C ARG A 291 13.56 4.83 -1.09
N LEU A 292 14.52 5.12 -1.96
CA LEU A 292 14.78 4.31 -3.16
C LEU A 292 15.24 2.89 -2.80
N HIS A 293 15.99 2.70 -1.70
CA HIS A 293 16.33 1.35 -1.20
C HIS A 293 15.09 0.52 -0.94
N LEU A 294 14.10 1.12 -0.26
CA LEU A 294 12.84 0.46 0.08
C LEU A 294 12.09 0.00 -1.18
N LEU A 295 12.03 0.86 -2.22
CA LEU A 295 11.40 0.49 -3.50
C LEU A 295 12.16 -0.63 -4.22
N VAL A 296 13.49 -0.62 -4.21
CA VAL A 296 14.28 -1.72 -4.80
C VAL A 296 14.06 -3.02 -4.04
N ALA A 297 13.98 -2.98 -2.71
CA ALA A 297 13.67 -4.15 -1.89
C ALA A 297 12.26 -4.70 -2.18
N LEU A 298 11.25 -3.83 -2.31
CA LEU A 298 9.89 -4.22 -2.69
C LEU A 298 9.79 -4.75 -4.13
N ALA A 299 10.70 -4.32 -5.02
CA ALA A 299 10.78 -4.87 -6.36
C ALA A 299 11.39 -6.28 -6.39
N ASP A 300 11.92 -6.77 -5.28
CA ASP A 300 12.58 -8.09 -5.14
C ASP A 300 11.77 -9.08 -4.28
N VAL A 301 10.51 -8.77 -3.90
CA VAL A 301 9.68 -9.69 -3.09
C VAL A 301 8.95 -10.73 -3.94
N ASP A 302 8.52 -11.84 -3.33
CA ASP A 302 7.80 -12.92 -4.04
C ASP A 302 6.44 -12.48 -4.61
N ASP A 303 5.80 -11.50 -3.99
CA ASP A 303 4.49 -11.01 -4.42
C ASP A 303 4.58 -10.18 -5.72
N ALA A 304 4.16 -10.78 -6.84
CA ALA A 304 4.22 -10.16 -8.16
C ALA A 304 3.51 -8.79 -8.23
N ALA A 305 2.37 -8.62 -7.53
CA ALA A 305 1.66 -7.35 -7.52
C ALA A 305 2.45 -6.25 -6.77
N THR A 306 3.11 -6.59 -5.66
CA THR A 306 4.03 -5.67 -4.96
C THR A 306 5.23 -5.31 -5.84
N ARG A 307 5.87 -6.29 -6.51
CA ARG A 307 6.97 -6.01 -7.46
C ARG A 307 6.52 -5.09 -8.59
N SER A 308 5.34 -5.36 -9.13
CA SER A 308 4.69 -4.56 -10.16
C SER A 308 4.54 -3.11 -9.70
N ALA A 309 3.93 -2.86 -8.54
CA ALA A 309 3.78 -1.51 -8.01
C ALA A 309 5.11 -0.80 -7.73
N ALA A 310 6.07 -1.49 -7.11
CA ALA A 310 7.39 -0.93 -6.78
C ALA A 310 8.21 -0.57 -8.04
N SER A 311 8.27 -1.47 -9.01
CA SER A 311 8.91 -1.21 -10.31
C SER A 311 8.20 -0.10 -11.10
N GLY A 312 6.87 0.05 -10.93
CA GLY A 312 6.11 1.17 -11.49
C GLY A 312 6.54 2.51 -10.90
N ALA A 313 6.68 2.58 -9.58
CA ALA A 313 7.19 3.78 -8.91
C ALA A 313 8.63 4.10 -9.34
N LEU A 314 9.51 3.10 -9.41
CA LEU A 314 10.90 3.25 -9.87
C LEU A 314 10.97 3.72 -11.33
N ALA A 315 10.11 3.22 -12.21
CA ALA A 315 10.05 3.67 -13.60
C ALA A 315 9.74 5.17 -13.70
N VAL A 316 8.81 5.68 -12.89
CA VAL A 316 8.50 7.12 -12.83
C VAL A 316 9.68 7.92 -12.26
N LEU A 317 10.24 7.47 -11.13
CA LEU A 317 11.33 8.15 -10.43
C LEU A 317 12.65 8.18 -11.23
N SER A 318 12.93 7.14 -12.00
CA SER A 318 14.14 7.04 -12.85
C SER A 318 14.19 8.06 -13.98
N ASN A 319 13.12 8.81 -14.25
CA ASN A 319 13.19 9.97 -15.14
C ASN A 319 14.11 11.07 -14.58
N ASP A 320 14.39 11.07 -13.27
CA ASP A 320 15.37 11.97 -12.66
C ASP A 320 16.76 11.31 -12.60
N PRO A 321 17.82 11.94 -13.13
CA PRO A 321 19.17 11.39 -13.13
C PRO A 321 19.71 11.01 -11.74
N ARG A 322 19.30 11.71 -10.68
CA ARG A 322 19.72 11.40 -9.29
C ARG A 322 19.23 10.02 -8.86
N CYS A 323 18.03 9.62 -9.31
CA CYS A 323 17.51 8.28 -9.10
C CYS A 323 18.38 7.23 -9.82
N CYS A 324 18.68 7.45 -11.11
CA CYS A 324 19.54 6.56 -11.89
C CYS A 324 20.95 6.41 -11.26
N ARG A 325 21.56 7.53 -10.86
CA ARG A 325 22.85 7.52 -10.15
C ARG A 325 22.79 6.72 -8.86
N TYR A 326 21.76 6.89 -8.03
CA TYR A 326 21.61 6.10 -6.82
C TYR A 326 21.44 4.60 -7.11
N LEU A 327 20.56 4.24 -8.06
CA LEU A 327 20.32 2.85 -8.42
C LEU A 327 21.61 2.15 -8.87
N VAL A 328 22.43 2.80 -9.70
CA VAL A 328 23.60 2.15 -10.31
C VAL A 328 24.89 2.33 -9.50
N LEU A 329 25.09 3.49 -8.87
CA LEU A 329 26.35 3.82 -8.19
C LEU A 329 26.32 3.55 -6.68
N ALA A 330 25.14 3.62 -6.04
CA ALA A 330 25.02 3.47 -4.59
C ALA A 330 24.40 2.14 -4.17
N HIS A 331 23.35 1.66 -4.86
CA HIS A 331 22.59 0.50 -4.42
C HIS A 331 23.21 -0.84 -4.89
N PRO A 332 23.60 -1.75 -3.99
CA PRO A 332 24.42 -2.92 -4.34
C PRO A 332 23.70 -3.98 -5.19
N ARG A 333 22.37 -4.06 -5.10
CA ARG A 333 21.55 -5.10 -5.78
C ARG A 333 20.59 -4.55 -6.83
N ALA A 334 20.66 -3.27 -7.19
CA ALA A 334 19.61 -2.70 -8.05
C ALA A 334 19.64 -3.31 -9.45
N LEU A 335 20.83 -3.44 -10.06
CA LEU A 335 20.98 -4.05 -11.38
C LEU A 335 20.57 -5.53 -11.40
N SER A 336 20.88 -6.29 -10.35
CA SER A 336 20.44 -7.70 -10.25
C SER A 336 18.92 -7.82 -10.10
N VAL A 337 18.29 -6.90 -9.35
CA VAL A 337 16.82 -6.85 -9.26
C VAL A 337 16.20 -6.47 -10.61
N LEU A 338 16.77 -5.52 -11.35
CA LEU A 338 16.30 -5.18 -12.70
C LEU A 338 16.41 -6.36 -13.66
N LEU A 339 17.51 -7.12 -13.61
CA LEU A 339 17.68 -8.34 -14.39
C LEU A 339 16.61 -9.39 -14.02
N SER A 340 16.32 -9.57 -12.73
CA SER A 340 15.23 -10.46 -12.27
C SER A 340 13.87 -10.03 -12.81
N LEU A 341 13.54 -8.73 -12.78
CA LEU A 341 12.29 -8.20 -13.31
C LEU A 341 12.17 -8.34 -14.84
N LEU A 342 13.26 -8.17 -15.59
CA LEU A 342 13.28 -8.40 -17.05
C LEU A 342 13.03 -9.87 -17.40
N ASN A 343 13.44 -10.77 -16.51
CA ASN A 343 13.22 -12.21 -16.60
C ASN A 343 11.97 -12.69 -15.85
N ASP A 344 11.05 -11.79 -15.46
CA ASP A 344 9.87 -12.18 -14.66
C ASP A 344 8.99 -13.22 -15.39
N GLU A 345 8.76 -14.36 -14.74
CA GLU A 345 7.93 -15.46 -15.24
C GLU A 345 6.67 -15.66 -14.39
N SER A 346 6.07 -14.58 -13.89
CA SER A 346 4.82 -14.68 -13.13
C SER A 346 3.73 -15.42 -13.92
N ASP A 347 2.96 -16.28 -13.24
CA ASP A 347 1.89 -17.11 -13.84
C ASP A 347 0.93 -16.31 -14.73
N ASN A 348 0.61 -15.09 -14.32
CA ASN A 348 -0.20 -14.17 -15.09
C ASN A 348 0.66 -13.44 -16.13
N LYS A 349 0.55 -13.87 -17.40
CA LYS A 349 1.25 -13.27 -18.55
C LYS A 349 1.12 -11.75 -18.62
N ASN A 350 -0.05 -11.18 -18.31
CA ASN A 350 -0.24 -9.72 -18.37
C ASN A 350 0.57 -9.00 -17.29
N VAL A 351 0.67 -9.59 -16.10
CA VAL A 351 1.47 -9.06 -14.99
C VAL A 351 2.94 -9.16 -15.34
N ALA A 352 3.41 -10.32 -15.81
CA ALA A 352 4.80 -10.53 -16.23
C ALA A 352 5.22 -9.52 -17.32
N VAL A 353 4.41 -9.36 -18.37
CA VAL A 353 4.67 -8.38 -19.45
C VAL A 353 4.72 -6.94 -18.90
N GLY A 354 3.83 -6.59 -17.97
CA GLY A 354 3.84 -5.27 -17.33
C GLY A 354 5.10 -5.01 -16.48
N ILE A 355 5.56 -6.02 -15.75
CA ILE A 355 6.81 -5.95 -14.97
C ILE A 355 8.02 -5.78 -15.91
N LYS A 356 8.13 -6.63 -16.95
CA LYS A 356 9.20 -6.53 -17.96
C LYS A 356 9.25 -5.16 -18.63
N HIS A 357 8.09 -4.61 -18.98
CA HIS A 357 8.00 -3.27 -19.55
C HIS A 357 8.54 -2.20 -18.62
N ARG A 358 8.15 -2.21 -17.34
CA ARG A 358 8.64 -1.23 -16.37
C ARG A 358 10.14 -1.36 -16.13
N ALA A 359 10.66 -2.59 -16.04
CA ALA A 359 12.10 -2.83 -15.94
C ALA A 359 12.87 -2.32 -17.17
N ALA A 360 12.34 -2.55 -18.38
CA ALA A 360 12.93 -2.02 -19.61
C ALA A 360 12.90 -0.48 -19.66
N VAL A 361 11.84 0.16 -19.16
CA VAL A 361 11.77 1.63 -19.02
C VAL A 361 12.84 2.15 -18.06
N ILE A 362 12.99 1.53 -16.88
CA ILE A 362 14.05 1.92 -15.94
C ILE A 362 15.43 1.78 -16.59
N CYS A 363 15.69 0.69 -17.31
CA CYS A 363 16.96 0.50 -18.02
C CYS A 363 17.18 1.54 -19.12
N ALA A 364 16.13 1.94 -19.85
CA ALA A 364 16.21 2.99 -20.86
C ALA A 364 16.54 4.36 -20.23
N ASN A 365 15.93 4.67 -19.09
CA ASN A 365 16.20 5.89 -18.34
C ASN A 365 17.62 5.92 -17.75
N ILE A 366 18.12 4.78 -17.26
CA ILE A 366 19.51 4.63 -16.81
C ILE A 366 20.48 4.81 -17.99
N ALA A 367 20.20 4.18 -19.14
CA ALA A 367 21.03 4.30 -20.34
C ALA A 367 21.05 5.72 -20.92
N GLY A 368 19.95 6.46 -20.77
CA GLY A 368 19.84 7.87 -21.15
C GLY A 368 20.33 8.86 -20.11
N CYS A 369 20.90 8.40 -18.98
CA CYS A 369 21.47 9.27 -17.97
C CYS A 369 22.78 9.91 -18.47
N ASP A 370 22.94 11.22 -18.27
CA ASP A 370 24.13 11.97 -18.73
C ASP A 370 25.43 11.64 -17.96
N ASP A 371 25.37 10.81 -16.90
CA ASP A 371 26.56 10.40 -16.12
C ASP A 371 27.19 9.13 -16.70
N ARG A 372 28.41 9.26 -17.24
CA ARG A 372 29.15 8.14 -17.86
C ARG A 372 29.36 6.95 -16.92
N ARG A 373 29.58 7.20 -15.61
CA ARG A 373 29.78 6.12 -14.63
C ARG A 373 28.56 5.20 -14.55
N VAL A 374 27.37 5.79 -14.69
CA VAL A 374 26.10 5.06 -14.71
C VAL A 374 25.99 4.22 -15.97
N THR A 375 26.25 4.82 -17.13
CA THR A 375 26.15 4.12 -18.42
C THR A 375 27.20 3.02 -18.57
N ASP A 376 28.42 3.24 -18.08
CA ASP A 376 29.52 2.27 -18.13
C ASP A 376 29.23 1.07 -17.21
N LYS A 377 28.79 1.28 -15.96
CA LYS A 377 28.37 0.16 -15.09
C LYS A 377 27.18 -0.62 -15.64
N LEU A 378 26.24 0.04 -16.31
CA LEU A 378 25.14 -0.65 -17.00
C LEU A 378 25.67 -1.51 -18.15
N ARG A 379 26.66 -1.00 -18.92
CA ARG A 379 27.30 -1.70 -20.03
C ARG A 379 28.10 -2.91 -19.57
N GLU A 380 28.83 -2.80 -18.46
CA GLU A 380 29.60 -3.89 -17.86
C GLU A 380 28.72 -5.07 -17.46
N ASN A 381 27.42 -4.85 -17.24
CA ASN A 381 26.45 -5.87 -16.90
C ASN A 381 25.94 -6.60 -18.17
N SER A 382 26.75 -7.52 -18.70
CA SER A 382 26.49 -8.25 -19.95
C SER A 382 25.14 -8.96 -19.96
N ASP A 383 24.74 -9.58 -18.85
CA ASP A 383 23.52 -10.36 -18.75
C ASP A 383 22.27 -9.48 -18.91
N LEU A 384 22.31 -8.27 -18.35
CA LEU A 384 21.23 -7.30 -18.45
C LEU A 384 21.10 -6.79 -19.90
N ILE A 385 22.22 -6.45 -20.54
CA ILE A 385 22.22 -6.01 -21.95
C ILE A 385 21.78 -7.13 -22.90
N GLN A 386 22.20 -8.38 -22.64
CA GLN A 386 21.76 -9.53 -23.39
C GLN A 386 20.25 -9.74 -23.26
N THR A 387 19.73 -9.74 -22.02
CA THR A 387 18.29 -9.91 -21.75
C THR A 387 17.45 -8.83 -22.45
N LEU A 388 17.87 -7.56 -22.37
CA LEU A 388 17.21 -6.46 -23.10
C LEU A 388 17.23 -6.68 -24.62
N SER A 389 18.34 -7.22 -25.14
CA SER A 389 18.49 -7.50 -26.57
C SER A 389 17.65 -8.69 -27.05
N GLU A 390 17.21 -9.58 -26.15
CA GLU A 390 16.33 -10.72 -26.44
C GLU A 390 14.84 -10.33 -26.47
N LEU A 391 14.47 -9.21 -25.83
CA LEU A 391 13.11 -8.64 -25.83
C LEU A 391 12.73 -8.00 -27.18
N ARG A 392 12.59 -8.82 -28.23
CA ARG A 392 12.46 -8.37 -29.63
C ARG A 392 11.05 -8.32 -30.21
N ASP A 393 10.03 -8.76 -29.48
CA ASP A 393 8.66 -8.82 -29.99
C ASP A 393 8.04 -7.41 -30.12
N PRO A 394 7.83 -6.87 -31.34
CA PRO A 394 7.33 -5.50 -31.53
C PRO A 394 5.88 -5.30 -31.06
N GLN A 395 5.12 -6.38 -30.84
CA GLN A 395 3.75 -6.30 -30.33
C GLN A 395 3.73 -6.09 -28.81
N MET A 396 4.86 -6.30 -28.13
CA MET A 396 4.94 -6.23 -26.68
C MET A 396 5.29 -4.82 -26.21
N PRO A 397 4.69 -4.34 -25.10
CA PRO A 397 4.89 -2.97 -24.62
C PRO A 397 6.33 -2.67 -24.22
N TYR A 398 7.11 -3.68 -23.80
CA TYR A 398 8.51 -3.52 -23.41
C TYR A 398 9.46 -3.24 -24.60
N TYR A 399 9.06 -3.53 -25.84
CA TYR A 399 9.96 -3.53 -26.99
C TYR A 399 10.63 -2.18 -27.24
N ALA A 400 9.84 -1.10 -27.27
CA ALA A 400 10.37 0.24 -27.56
C ALA A 400 11.39 0.70 -26.51
N ALA A 401 11.09 0.44 -25.22
CA ALA A 401 11.99 0.78 -24.12
C ALA A 401 13.26 -0.07 -24.15
N ALA A 402 13.15 -1.38 -24.35
CA ALA A 402 14.30 -2.29 -24.43
C ALA A 402 15.23 -1.92 -25.60
N LYS A 403 14.65 -1.65 -26.78
CA LYS A 403 15.40 -1.17 -27.95
C LYS A 403 16.12 0.15 -27.67
N SER A 404 15.42 1.11 -27.06
CA SER A 404 16.00 2.41 -26.69
C SER A 404 17.20 2.25 -25.74
N ALA A 405 17.07 1.40 -24.71
CA ALA A 405 18.14 1.13 -23.75
C ALA A 405 19.40 0.59 -24.44
N VAL A 406 19.25 -0.42 -25.30
CA VAL A 406 20.37 -1.04 -26.03
C VAL A 406 21.03 -0.03 -26.99
N GLU A 407 20.24 0.77 -27.72
CA GLU A 407 20.78 1.80 -28.61
C GLU A 407 21.56 2.89 -27.87
N LEU A 408 21.07 3.33 -26.70
CA LEU A 408 21.72 4.37 -25.89
C LEU A 408 23.05 3.88 -25.31
N VAL A 409 23.08 2.65 -24.78
CA VAL A 409 24.32 2.02 -24.28
C VAL A 409 25.35 1.83 -25.40
N ALA A 410 24.89 1.53 -26.62
CA ALA A 410 25.77 1.43 -27.78
C ALA A 410 26.29 2.79 -28.24
N ARG A 411 25.49 3.87 -28.16
CA ARG A 411 25.92 5.22 -28.58
C ARG A 411 26.99 5.82 -27.67
N SER A 412 26.94 5.54 -26.37
CA SER A 412 27.96 6.00 -25.41
C SER A 412 29.35 5.37 -25.62
N THR A 413 29.53 4.50 -26.63
CA THR A 413 30.85 3.94 -27.03
C THR A 413 31.62 4.83 -28.00
N ARG A 414 30.98 5.85 -28.59
CA ARG A 414 31.58 6.83 -29.51
C ARG A 414 31.74 8.16 -28.81
#